data_AF-A0A4V2AW90-F1
#
_entry.id   AF-A0A4V2AW90-F1
#
_cell.length_a   1.000
_cell.length_b   1.000
_cell.length_c   1.000
_cell.angle_alpha   90.00
_cell.angle_beta   90.00
_cell.angle_gamma   90.00
#
_symmetry.space_group_name_H-M   'P 1'
#
loop_
_entity.id
_entity.type
_entity.pdbx_description
1 polymer ?
#
loop_
_entity_poly.entity_id
_entity_poly.type
_entity_poly.pdbx_seq_one_letter_code
_entity_poly.pdbx_strand_id
1 'polypeptide(L)' 'ALFLENYSHLNLDDEEAVLKALISHPTLIERPIIIRGERAVIGRPPENVQQLWT' A
#
# COMPACT_ATOMS: atom_id res chain seq x y z
N ALA A 1 -11.72 -3.73 11.92
CA ALA A 1 -11.17 -3.35 10.59
C ALA A 1 -10.62 -1.94 10.69
N LEU A 2 -9.32 -1.81 11.00
CA LEU A 2 -8.70 -0.55 11.41
C LEU A 2 -9.04 0.64 10.50
N PHE A 3 -9.04 0.41 9.17
CA PHE A 3 -9.40 1.43 8.19
C PHE A 3 -10.84 1.91 8.37
N LEU A 4 -11.83 1.02 8.45
CA LEU A 4 -13.24 1.38 8.58
C LEU A 4 -13.51 2.18 9.86
N GLU A 5 -12.82 1.81 10.94
CA GLU A 5 -12.99 2.42 12.26
C GLU A 5 -12.31 3.79 12.39
N ASN A 6 -11.13 3.98 11.80
CA ASN A 6 -10.29 5.16 12.07
C ASN A 6 -10.00 6.03 10.84
N TYR A 7 -10.22 5.53 9.63
CA TYR A 7 -9.76 6.15 8.38
C TYR A 7 -10.81 6.15 7.25
N SER A 8 -12.04 5.67 7.49
CA SER A 8 -13.11 5.61 6.47
C SER A 8 -13.53 6.98 5.92
N HIS A 9 -13.26 8.05 6.67
CA HIS A 9 -13.54 9.43 6.31
C HIS A 9 -12.31 10.17 5.76
N LEU A 10 -11.16 9.48 5.65
CA LEU A 10 -9.93 10.07 5.14
C LEU A 10 -10.12 10.44 3.67
N ASN A 11 -9.76 11.67 3.31
CA ASN A 11 -9.70 12.07 1.91
C ASN A 11 -8.53 11.35 1.24
N LEU A 12 -8.82 10.39 0.36
CA LEU A 12 -7.80 9.59 -0.31
C LEU A 12 -7.03 10.35 -1.40
N ASP A 13 -7.54 11.52 -1.81
CA ASP A 13 -6.85 12.41 -2.75
C ASP A 13 -5.81 13.31 -2.04
N ASP A 14 -5.80 13.34 -0.70
CA ASP A 14 -4.80 14.06 0.10
C ASP A 14 -3.62 13.12 0.42
N GLU A 15 -2.58 13.18 -0.41
CA GLU A 15 -1.40 12.32 -0.31
C GLU A 15 -0.70 12.44 1.05
N GLU A 16 -0.62 13.65 1.63
CA GLU A 16 0.05 13.85 2.92
C GLU A 16 -0.74 13.19 4.05
N ALA A 17 -2.08 13.32 4.03
CA ALA A 17 -2.94 12.68 5.01
C ALA A 17 -2.88 11.15 4.90
N VAL A 18 -2.89 10.61 3.68
CA VAL A 18 -2.73 9.17 3.43
C VAL A 18 -1.37 8.69 3.92
N LEU A 19 -0.28 9.38 3.58
CA LEU A 19 1.06 9.01 4.00
C LEU A 19 1.21 8.99 5.53
N LYS A 20 0.68 10.01 6.23
CA LYS A 20 0.66 10.04 7.70
C LYS A 20 -0.08 8.84 8.30
N ALA A 21 -1.22 8.46 7.71
CA ALA A 21 -1.98 7.29 8.17
C ALA A 21 -1.19 5.99 7.99
N LEU A 22 -0.57 5.79 6.82
CA LEU A 22 0.24 4.59 6.52
C LEU A 22 1.49 4.49 7.41
N ILE A 23 2.17 5.61 7.69
CA ILE A 23 3.32 5.66 8.61
C ILE A 23 2.89 5.32 10.04
N SER A 24 1.77 5.90 10.49
CA SER A 24 1.26 5.68 11.85
C SER A 24 0.75 4.25 12.05
N HIS A 25 0.20 3.64 11.00
CA HIS A 25 -0.33 2.28 11.04
C HIS A 25 0.13 1.48 9.81
N PRO A 26 1.36 0.92 9.83
CA PRO A 26 1.90 0.15 8.71
C PRO A 26 1.07 -1.08 8.31
N THR A 27 0.18 -1.56 9.20
CA THR A 27 -0.76 -2.64 8.89
C THR A 27 -1.81 -2.27 7.84
N LEU A 28 -1.98 -0.99 7.53
CA LEU A 28 -2.84 -0.51 6.43
C LEU A 28 -2.21 -0.77 5.06
N ILE A 29 -0.89 -0.96 4.99
CA ILE A 29 -0.18 -1.17 3.72
C ILE A 29 -0.34 -2.64 3.32
N GLU A 30 -0.78 -2.87 2.08
CA GLU A 30 -0.85 -4.22 1.54
C GLU A 30 0.53 -4.88 1.45
N ARG A 31 0.57 -6.17 1.75
CA ARG A 31 1.77 -7.02 1.67
C ARG A 31 1.40 -8.27 0.87
N PRO A 32 2.35 -9.04 0.32
CA PRO A 32 3.78 -8.78 0.25
C PRO A 32 4.09 -7.66 -0.75
N ILE A 33 5.06 -6.80 -0.41
CA ILE A 33 5.64 -5.82 -1.33
C ILE A 33 6.92 -6.45 -1.87
N ILE A 34 7.01 -6.63 -3.18
CA ILE A 34 8.19 -7.19 -3.85
C ILE A 34 8.93 -6.06 -4.55
N ILE A 35 10.23 -5.94 -4.31
CA ILE A 35 11.09 -4.87 -4.83
C ILE A 35 12.15 -5.47 -5.75
N ARG A 36 12.34 -4.89 -6.94
CA ARG A 36 13.41 -5.24 -7.89
C ARG A 36 14.01 -3.97 -8.47
N GLY A 37 15.19 -3.59 -7.99
CA GLY A 37 15.84 -2.33 -8.39
C GLY A 37 14.97 -1.13 -7.99
N GLU A 38 14.65 -0.27 -8.95
CA GLU A 38 13.81 0.92 -8.77
C GLU A 38 12.30 0.65 -8.91
N ARG A 39 11.89 -0.61 -9.03
CA ARG A 39 10.48 -1.01 -9.20
C ARG A 39 9.98 -1.79 -7.99
N ALA A 40 8.71 -1.60 -7.64
CA ALA A 40 8.02 -2.34 -6.59
C ALA A 40 6.58 -2.67 -6.99
N VAL A 41 6.07 -3.82 -6.52
CA VAL A 41 4.67 -4.25 -6.74
C VAL A 41 4.08 -4.91 -5.49
N ILE A 42 2.75 -4.87 -5.37
CA ILE A 42 2.01 -5.70 -4.41
C ILE A 42 1.89 -7.10 -5.00
N GLY A 43 2.57 -8.08 -4.40
CA GLY A 43 2.64 -9.46 -4.86
C GLY A 43 1.41 -10.30 -4.54
N ARG A 44 0.24 -9.67 -4.37
CA ARG A 44 -1.05 -10.33 -4.26
C ARG A 44 -1.98 -9.84 -5.38
N PRO A 45 -2.38 -10.71 -6.32
CA PRO A 45 -2.01 -12.12 -6.39
C PRO A 45 -0.55 -12.31 -6.89
N PRO A 46 0.07 -13.49 -6.71
CA PRO A 46 1.49 -13.71 -7.01
C PRO A 46 1.91 -13.39 -8.45
N GLU A 47 0.97 -13.40 -9.39
CA GLU A 47 1.19 -13.08 -10.80
C GLU A 47 1.60 -11.62 -10.99
N ASN A 48 1.26 -10.71 -10.08
CA ASN A 48 1.69 -9.30 -10.13
C ASN A 48 3.22 -9.14 -10.14
N VAL A 49 3.94 -10.12 -9.57
CA VAL A 49 5.40 -10.10 -9.58
C VAL A 49 5.94 -10.09 -11.01
N GLN A 50 5.21 -10.67 -11.98
CA GLN A 50 5.58 -10.69 -13.41
C GLN A 50 5.85 -9.28 -13.99
N GLN A 51 5.17 -8.25 -13.47
CA GLN A 51 5.33 -6.85 -13.88
C GLN A 51 6.73 -6.29 -13.56
N LEU A 52 7.48 -6.91 -12.65
CA LEU A 52 8.85 -6.47 -12.35
C LEU A 52 9.85 -6.81 -13.46
N TRP A 53 9.49 -7.64 -14.43
CA TRP A 53 10.38 -8.11 -15.50
C TRP A 53 10.07 -7.59 -16.91
N THR A 54 8.95 -6.87 -17.09
CA THR A 54 8.59 -6.18 -18.34
C THR A 54 8.88 -4.69 -18.20
#